data_AF-A0A4R3AHP4-F1
#
_entry.id   AF-A0A4R3AHP4-F1
#
_cell.length_a   1.000
_cell.length_b   1.000
_cell.length_c   1.000
_cell.angle_alpha   90.00
_cell.angle_beta   90.00
_cell.angle_gamma   90.00
#
_symmetry.space_group_name_H-M   'P 1'
#
loop_
_entity.id
_entity.type
_entity.pdbx_description
1 polymer ?
#
loop_
_entity_poly.entity_id
_entity_poly.type
_entity_poly.pdbx_seq_one_letter_code
_entity_poly.pdbx_strand_id
1 'polypeptide(L)'
;MMEADKRLSLIAIEWSHRDLSMRKLMMEQFEEYKTILTAILGEEWTWDLEVEDEQGKSVSMIYMTMEGKSIFKQEDWPDLISFFKPRLIALDEFWCDAQYGFEIFKS
;
A
#
# COMPACT_ATOMS: atom_id res chain seq x y z
N MET A 1 -4.33 -3.53 2.71
CA MET A 1 -5.75 -3.54 3.14
C MET A 1 -6.53 -2.72 2.12
N MET A 2 -7.76 -3.10 1.75
CA MET A 2 -8.64 -2.22 0.96
C MET A 2 -9.57 -1.53 1.95
N GLU A 3 -9.32 -0.26 2.25
CA GLU A 3 -10.20 0.58 3.04
C GLU A 3 -10.79 1.67 2.14
N ALA A 4 -12.10 1.86 2.27
CA ALA A 4 -12.83 2.90 1.57
C ALA A 4 -13.70 3.61 2.59
N ASP A 5 -13.10 4.53 3.32
CA ASP A 5 -13.87 5.44 4.17
C ASP A 5 -14.61 6.45 3.28
N LYS A 6 -15.65 7.10 3.82
CA LYS A 6 -16.78 7.76 3.11
C LYS A 6 -16.42 8.83 2.07
N ARG A 7 -15.15 9.13 1.81
CA ARG A 7 -14.69 10.15 0.85
C ARG A 7 -13.50 9.77 -0.01
N LEU A 8 -12.79 8.68 0.31
CA LEU A 8 -11.54 8.33 -0.37
C LEU A 8 -11.47 6.83 -0.62
N SER A 9 -11.21 6.47 -1.87
CA SER A 9 -10.90 5.08 -2.24
C SER A 9 -9.39 4.96 -2.29
N LEU A 10 -8.80 4.10 -1.45
CA LEU A 10 -7.34 3.96 -1.39
C LEU A 10 -6.91 2.50 -1.53
N ILE A 11 -5.73 2.31 -2.10
CA ILE A 11 -5.03 1.03 -2.14
C ILE A 11 -3.71 1.20 -1.41
N ALA A 12 -3.46 0.36 -0.41
CA ALA A 12 -2.29 0.48 0.45
C ALA A 12 -1.67 -0.87 0.80
N ILE A 13 -0.33 -0.89 0.80
CA ILE A 13 0.47 -1.81 1.60
C ILE A 13 0.61 -1.17 2.98
N GLU A 14 0.00 -1.79 3.99
CA GLU A 14 0.06 -1.30 5.36
C GLU A 14 0.77 -2.33 6.23
N TRP A 15 1.64 -1.85 7.12
CA TRP A 15 2.18 -2.63 8.21
C TRP A 15 2.11 -1.85 9.52
N SER A 16 1.74 -2.55 10.58
CA SER A 16 1.59 -1.95 11.90
C SER A 16 2.40 -2.74 12.92
N HIS A 17 3.44 -2.10 13.47
CA HIS A 17 4.29 -2.69 14.50
C HIS A 17 4.32 -1.79 15.74
N ARG A 18 4.36 -2.41 16.94
CA ARG A 18 4.39 -1.69 18.23
C ARG A 18 5.72 -0.96 18.46
N ASP A 19 6.81 -1.55 17.97
CA ASP A 19 8.16 -0.97 18.05
C ASP A 19 8.43 -0.08 16.83
N LEU A 20 8.78 1.18 17.07
CA LEU A 20 9.13 2.17 16.04
C LEU A 20 10.37 1.75 15.24
N SER A 21 11.34 1.09 15.89
CA SER A 21 12.59 0.66 15.26
C SER A 21 12.31 -0.39 14.19
N MET A 22 11.35 -1.28 14.44
CA MET A 22 10.91 -2.27 13.46
C MET A 22 10.17 -1.62 12.29
N ARG A 23 9.35 -0.58 12.54
CA ARG A 23 8.69 0.16 11.45
C ARG A 23 9.71 0.85 10.54
N LYS A 24 10.75 1.46 11.12
CA LYS A 24 11.86 2.07 10.37
C LYS A 24 12.63 1.03 9.56
N LEU A 25 13.00 -0.09 10.18
CA LEU A 25 13.70 -1.18 9.50
C LEU A 25 12.91 -1.70 8.29
N MET A 26 11.61 -1.90 8.46
CA MET A 26 10.72 -2.28 7.35
C MET A 26 10.69 -1.23 6.25
N MET A 27 10.65 0.06 6.59
CA MET A 27 10.69 1.13 5.59
C MET A 27 12.00 1.17 4.83
N GLU A 28 13.14 1.07 5.51
CA GLU A 28 14.47 0.98 4.89
C GLU A 28 14.52 -0.21 3.92
N GLN A 29 13.95 -1.35 4.32
CA GLN A 29 13.88 -2.52 3.46
C GLN A 29 12.98 -2.29 2.23
N PHE A 30 11.84 -1.63 2.41
CA PHE A 30 10.96 -1.24 1.31
C PHE A 30 11.57 -0.16 0.42
N GLU A 31 12.46 0.70 0.92
CA GLU A 31 13.19 1.67 0.10
C GLU A 31 14.10 0.97 -0.92
N GLU A 32 14.68 -0.18 -0.58
CA GLU A 32 15.42 -1.00 -1.57
C GLU A 32 14.49 -1.51 -2.67
N TYR A 33 13.28 -1.91 -2.29
CA TYR A 33 12.24 -2.36 -3.22
C TYR A 33 11.52 -1.22 -3.93
N LYS A 34 11.66 0.04 -3.49
CA LYS A 34 10.96 1.20 -4.03
C LYS A 34 11.18 1.35 -5.52
N THR A 35 12.41 1.12 -5.97
CA THR A 35 12.76 1.19 -7.40
C THR A 35 11.99 0.15 -8.21
N ILE A 36 11.91 -1.08 -7.71
CA ILE A 36 11.19 -2.19 -8.37
C ILE A 36 9.68 -1.93 -8.30
N LEU A 37 9.17 -1.56 -7.14
CA LEU A 37 7.76 -1.25 -6.91
C LEU A 37 7.28 -0.14 -7.86
N THR A 38 8.03 0.97 -7.97
CA THR A 38 7.75 2.06 -8.90
C THR A 38 7.86 1.62 -10.35
N ALA A 39 8.79 0.72 -10.70
CA ALA A 39 8.94 0.20 -12.05
C ALA A 39 7.77 -0.71 -12.46
N ILE A 40 7.30 -1.59 -11.57
CA ILE A 40 6.16 -2.50 -11.80
C ILE A 40 4.86 -1.70 -11.88
N LEU A 41 4.66 -0.75 -10.95
CA LEU A 41 3.43 0.04 -10.88
C LEU A 41 3.37 1.12 -11.97
N GLY A 42 4.52 1.57 -12.47
CA GLY A 42 4.62 2.62 -13.48
C GLY A 42 4.16 4.00 -13.01
N GLU A 43 3.97 4.19 -11.70
CA GLU A 43 3.40 5.38 -11.08
C GLU A 43 4.09 5.67 -9.73
N GLU A 44 4.05 6.94 -9.30
CA GLU A 44 4.53 7.35 -7.99
C GLU A 44 3.46 7.12 -6.91
N TRP A 45 3.85 6.42 -5.85
CA TRP A 45 3.00 6.16 -4.69
C TRP A 45 3.43 7.03 -3.52
N THR A 46 2.52 7.25 -2.56
CA THR A 46 2.82 7.95 -1.31
C THR A 46 3.37 6.98 -0.28
N TRP A 47 4.44 7.38 0.40
CA TRP A 47 5.14 6.56 1.39
C TRP A 47 5.10 7.29 2.74
N ASP A 48 4.22 6.86 3.63
CA ASP A 48 4.11 7.44 4.97
C ASP A 48 4.55 6.44 6.03
N LEU A 49 5.63 6.78 6.74
CA LEU A 49 6.19 5.96 7.81
C LEU A 49 5.32 6.00 9.08
N GLU A 50 4.71 7.14 9.37
CA GLU A 50 3.95 7.38 10.59
C GLU A 50 2.62 8.01 10.25
N VAL A 51 1.66 7.15 9.92
CA VAL A 51 0.24 7.50 9.82
C VAL A 51 -0.43 7.08 11.11
N GLU A 52 -1.20 7.98 11.72
CA GLU A 52 -2.08 7.60 12.81
C GLU A 52 -3.39 7.07 12.24
N ASP A 53 -3.68 5.79 12.48
CA ASP A 53 -4.98 5.19 12.20
C ASP A 53 -6.08 5.78 13.11
N GLU A 54 -7.36 5.57 12.80
CA GLU A 54 -8.53 6.06 13.55
C GLU A 54 -8.50 5.66 15.04
N GLN A 55 -7.73 4.62 15.39
CA GLN A 55 -7.53 4.14 16.76
C GLN A 55 -6.31 4.77 17.47
N GLY A 56 -5.65 5.76 16.86
CA GLY A 56 -4.45 6.42 17.41
C GLY A 56 -3.20 5.54 17.36
N LYS A 57 -3.20 4.52 16.49
CA LYS A 57 -2.06 3.62 16.31
C LYS A 57 -1.21 4.15 15.17
N SER A 58 0.08 4.38 15.43
CA SER A 58 1.01 4.69 14.36
C SER A 58 1.26 3.44 13.50
N VAL A 59 0.94 3.56 12.24
CA VAL A 59 1.17 2.56 11.19
C VAL A 59 2.05 3.16 10.12
N SER A 60 2.66 2.30 9.33
CA SER A 60 3.38 2.72 8.14
C SER A 60 2.64 2.18 6.94
N MET A 61 2.48 3.00 5.91
CA MET A 61 1.75 2.62 4.71
C MET A 61 2.36 3.22 3.44
N ILE A 62 2.33 2.43 2.38
CA ILE A 62 2.61 2.86 1.01
C ILE A 62 1.30 2.77 0.26
N TYR A 63 0.77 3.90 -0.20
CA TYR A 63 -0.59 3.96 -0.69
C TYR A 63 -0.77 4.91 -1.87
N MET A 64 -1.88 4.72 -2.55
CA MET A 64 -2.46 5.72 -3.43
C MET A 64 -3.93 5.91 -3.16
N THR A 65 -4.36 7.15 -3.28
CA THR A 65 -5.74 7.57 -3.12
C THR A 65 -6.33 8.01 -4.45
N MET A 66 -7.62 7.76 -4.62
CA MET A 66 -8.44 8.35 -5.65
C MET A 66 -9.50 9.23 -4.99
N GLU A 67 -9.39 10.54 -5.20
CA GLU A 67 -10.35 11.50 -4.67
C GLU A 67 -11.63 11.56 -5.51
N GLY A 68 -12.75 11.88 -4.86
CA GLY A 68 -14.03 12.15 -5.54
C GLY A 68 -14.81 10.92 -6.00
N LYS A 69 -14.27 9.70 -5.79
CA LYS A 69 -14.91 8.43 -6.15
C LYS A 69 -15.13 7.57 -4.90
N SER A 70 -16.29 6.93 -4.83
CA SER A 70 -16.68 6.14 -3.65
C SER A 70 -17.21 4.76 -4.03
N ILE A 71 -16.75 3.72 -3.34
CA ILE A 71 -17.26 2.35 -3.52
C ILE A 71 -18.77 2.24 -3.25
N PHE A 72 -19.32 3.16 -2.45
CA PHE A 72 -20.75 3.21 -2.13
C PHE A 72 -21.60 3.75 -3.28
N LYS A 73 -20.98 4.38 -4.29
CA LYS A 73 -21.63 4.89 -5.49
C LYS A 73 -21.40 3.90 -6.64
N GLN A 74 -22.44 3.16 -7.02
CA GLN A 74 -22.35 2.16 -8.11
C GLN A 74 -21.92 2.76 -9.46
N GLU A 75 -22.26 4.03 -9.71
CA GLU A 75 -21.81 4.77 -10.89
C GLU A 75 -20.28 4.93 -10.98
N ASP A 76 -19.58 4.91 -9.84
CA ASP A 76 -18.12 5.04 -9.77
C ASP A 76 -17.40 3.69 -9.90
N TRP A 77 -18.13 2.56 -9.88
CA TRP A 77 -17.53 1.24 -9.92
C TRP A 77 -16.63 0.99 -11.13
N PRO A 78 -16.99 1.40 -12.37
CA PRO A 78 -16.10 1.21 -13.52
C PRO A 78 -14.75 1.93 -13.35
N ASP A 79 -14.77 3.15 -12.82
CA ASP A 79 -13.56 3.94 -12.56
C ASP A 79 -12.73 3.30 -11.44
N LEU A 80 -13.38 2.91 -10.34
CA LEU A 80 -12.73 2.26 -9.21
C LEU A 80 -12.11 0.91 -9.59
N ILE A 81 -12.82 0.08 -10.35
CA ILE A 81 -12.29 -1.18 -10.85
C ILE A 81 -11.09 -0.91 -11.76
N SER A 82 -11.18 0.08 -12.65
CA SER A 82 -10.06 0.47 -13.52
C SER A 82 -8.87 1.02 -12.72
N PHE A 83 -9.12 1.65 -11.58
CA PHE A 83 -8.08 2.11 -10.66
C PHE A 83 -7.44 0.93 -9.89
N PHE A 84 -8.23 0.06 -9.28
CA PHE A 84 -7.72 -1.00 -8.41
C PHE A 84 -7.12 -2.18 -9.19
N LYS A 85 -7.77 -2.63 -10.27
CA LYS A 85 -7.42 -3.88 -10.95
C LYS A 85 -5.96 -3.95 -11.44
N PRO A 86 -5.40 -2.96 -12.17
CA PRO A 86 -4.00 -3.02 -12.59
C PRO A 86 -3.04 -2.99 -11.40
N ARG A 87 -3.38 -2.22 -10.35
CA ARG A 87 -2.53 -2.06 -9.15
C ARG A 87 -2.53 -3.29 -8.27
N LEU A 88 -3.67 -3.98 -8.15
CA LEU A 88 -3.75 -5.27 -7.45
C LEU A 88 -2.90 -6.34 -8.14
N ILE A 89 -2.93 -6.39 -9.48
CA ILE A 89 -2.09 -7.33 -10.25
C ILE A 89 -0.61 -7.02 -10.07
N ALA A 90 -0.23 -5.75 -10.18
CA ALA A 90 1.15 -5.31 -9.96
C ALA A 90 1.64 -5.59 -8.53
N LEU A 91 0.78 -5.40 -7.52
CA LEU A 91 1.09 -5.76 -6.15
C LEU A 91 1.25 -7.28 -5.98
N ASP A 92 0.41 -8.09 -6.63
CA ASP A 92 0.52 -9.55 -6.63
C ASP A 92 1.86 -10.01 -7.24
N GLU A 93 2.24 -9.44 -8.38
CA GLU A 93 3.54 -9.66 -9.02
C GLU A 93 4.70 -9.23 -8.11
N PHE A 94 4.61 -8.05 -7.52
CA PHE A 94 5.56 -7.57 -6.53
C PHE A 94 5.71 -8.56 -5.36
N TRP A 95 4.62 -9.11 -4.82
CA TRP A 95 4.71 -10.08 -3.72
C TRP A 95 5.29 -11.42 -4.14
N CYS A 96 5.05 -11.88 -5.37
CA CYS A 96 5.71 -13.06 -5.91
C CYS A 96 7.23 -12.88 -6.00
N ASP A 97 7.70 -11.71 -6.43
CA ASP A 97 9.13 -11.40 -6.53
C ASP A 97 9.74 -11.12 -5.15
N ALA A 98 9.04 -10.35 -4.31
CA ALA A 98 9.49 -9.96 -2.99
C ALA A 98 9.48 -11.13 -2.00
N GLN A 99 8.71 -12.20 -2.23
CA GLN A 99 8.75 -13.41 -1.42
C GLN A 99 10.18 -13.96 -1.26
N TYR A 100 11.00 -13.89 -2.31
CA TYR A 100 12.40 -14.30 -2.26
C TYR A 100 13.27 -13.39 -1.38
N GLY A 101 12.95 -12.10 -1.33
CA GLY A 101 13.63 -11.10 -0.51
C GLY A 101 13.22 -11.16 0.97
N PHE A 102 11.94 -11.41 1.24
CA PHE A 102 11.39 -11.49 2.60
C PHE A 102 11.62 -12.85 3.28
N GLU A 103 11.93 -13.93 2.54
CA GLU A 103 12.30 -15.22 3.14
C GLU A 103 13.57 -15.15 4.02
N ILE A 104 14.42 -14.13 3.82
CA ILE A 104 15.58 -13.86 4.68
C ILE A 104 15.16 -13.52 6.12
N PHE A 105 13.93 -13.02 6.34
CA PHE A 105 13.39 -12.70 7.66
C PHE A 105 12.69 -13.88 8.35
N LYS A 106 12.66 -15.08 7.74
CA LYS A 106 12.14 -16.30 8.37
C LYS A 106 13.18 -17.14 9.12
N SER A 107 14.45 -16.71 9.18
CA SER A 107 15.50 -17.45 9.89
C SER A 107 15.67 -17.06 11.36
#